data_AF-A0A447P611-F1
#
_entry.id   AF-A0A447P611-F1
#
_cell.length_a   1.000
_cell.length_b   1.000
_cell.length_c   1.000
_cell.angle_alpha   90.00
_cell.angle_beta   90.00
_cell.angle_gamma   90.00
#
_symmetry.space_group_name_H-M   'P 1'
#
loop_
_entity.id
_entity.type
_entity.pdbx_description
1 polymer ?
#
loop_
_entity_poly.entity_id
_entity_poly.type
_entity_poly.pdbx_seq_one_letter_code
_entity_poly.pdbx_strand_id
1 'polypeptide(L)'
;MDITSGKFVFSTSEAYLIENGKVTTPVKGATLIGSGIETMQQISMVGNDLKLDNGVGVCGKEGQSLPVGVGQPTLKVDNLTVGGTA
;
A
#
# COMPACT_ATOMS: atom_id res chain seq x y z
N MET A 1 -2.48 7.76 9.04
CA MET A 1 -1.81 8.81 8.24
C MET A 1 -1.70 10.04 9.12
N ASP A 2 -0.52 10.63 9.17
CA ASP A 2 -0.38 11.99 9.68
C ASP A 2 -0.66 12.96 8.54
N ILE A 3 -1.82 13.61 8.60
CA ILE A 3 -2.28 14.55 7.56
C ILE A 3 -1.49 15.86 7.57
N THR A 4 -0.81 16.18 8.66
CA THR A 4 -0.02 17.42 8.80
C THR A 4 1.35 17.24 8.16
N SER A 5 2.04 16.14 8.45
CA SER A 5 3.34 15.84 7.85
C SER A 5 3.26 15.15 6.49
N GLY A 6 2.06 14.68 6.10
CA GLY A 6 1.84 13.92 4.87
C GLY A 6 2.35 12.49 4.93
N LYS A 7 2.87 12.03 6.08
CA LYS A 7 3.41 10.67 6.23
C LYS A 7 2.31 9.63 6.39
N PHE A 8 2.48 8.49 5.73
CA PHE A 8 1.59 7.36 5.85
C PHE A 8 2.38 6.06 6.05
N VAL A 9 1.70 5.09 6.65
CA VAL A 9 2.20 3.73 6.81
C VAL A 9 1.09 2.74 6.50
N PHE A 10 1.45 1.58 5.97
CA PHE A 10 0.58 0.41 5.88
C PHE A 10 1.43 -0.86 5.96
N SER A 11 0.84 -1.98 6.39
CA SER A 11 1.57 -3.23 6.61
C SER A 11 1.04 -4.31 5.68
N THR A 12 1.95 -5.09 5.09
CA THR A 12 1.57 -6.18 4.19
C THR A 12 1.08 -7.40 4.97
N SER A 13 -0.04 -7.99 4.54
CA SER A 13 -0.47 -9.32 4.98
C SER A 13 0.15 -10.43 4.13
N GLU A 14 0.49 -10.12 2.87
CA GLU A 14 1.12 -11.00 1.91
C GLU A 14 2.10 -10.16 1.05
N ALA A 15 3.31 -10.65 0.83
CA ALA A 15 4.33 -9.95 0.06
C ALA A 15 5.34 -10.94 -0.55
N TYR A 16 5.91 -10.56 -1.70
CA TYR A 16 6.88 -11.36 -2.45
C TYR A 16 7.99 -10.47 -3.02
N LEU A 17 9.15 -11.06 -3.26
CA LEU A 17 10.21 -10.45 -4.07
C LEU A 17 9.86 -10.50 -5.56
N ILE A 18 10.29 -9.47 -6.28
CA ILE A 18 10.31 -9.45 -7.74
C ILE A 18 11.76 -9.45 -8.18
N GLU A 19 12.19 -10.53 -8.82
CA GLU A 19 13.55 -10.70 -9.32
C GLU A 19 13.49 -10.94 -10.83
N ASN A 20 14.20 -10.10 -11.59
CA ASN A 20 14.22 -10.17 -13.06
C ASN A 20 12.82 -10.15 -13.71
N GLY A 21 11.91 -9.35 -13.13
CA GLY A 21 10.53 -9.20 -13.63
C GLY A 21 9.60 -10.37 -13.29
N LYS A 22 10.00 -11.27 -12.39
CA LYS A 22 9.18 -12.41 -11.95
C LYS A 22 8.99 -12.39 -10.44
N VAL A 23 7.80 -12.75 -9.99
CA VAL A 23 7.53 -12.99 -8.57
C VAL A 23 8.25 -14.26 -8.14
N THR A 24 8.99 -14.21 -7.03
CA THR A 24 9.82 -15.33 -6.57
C THR A 24 9.48 -15.74 -5.13
N THR A 25 10.19 -15.17 -4.15
CA THR A 25 10.21 -15.65 -2.77
C THR A 25 9.17 -14.91 -1.94
N PRO A 26 8.29 -15.60 -1.20
CA PRO A 26 7.42 -14.96 -0.22
C PRO A 26 8.25 -14.38 0.92
N VAL A 27 7.93 -13.17 1.34
CA VAL A 27 8.60 -12.49 2.46
C VAL A 27 7.62 -12.28 3.61
N LYS A 28 8.16 -12.17 4.82
CA LYS A 28 7.35 -11.82 6.00
C LYS A 28 6.73 -10.44 5.81
N GLY A 29 5.57 -10.22 6.45
CA GLY A 29 4.90 -8.93 6.47
C GLY A 29 5.84 -7.81 6.88
N ALA A 30 5.80 -6.70 6.15
CA ALA A 30 6.63 -5.53 6.37
C ALA A 30 5.75 -4.28 6.44
N THR A 31 6.16 -3.32 7.26
CA THR A 31 5.55 -2.00 7.27
C THR A 31 6.19 -1.15 6.18
N LEU A 32 5.35 -0.61 5.31
CA LEU A 32 5.71 0.30 4.23
C LEU A 32 5.47 1.73 4.71
N ILE A 33 6.40 2.65 4.40
CA ILE A 33 6.31 4.06 4.80
C ILE A 33 6.65 4.98 3.62
N GLY A 34 5.93 6.10 3.53
CA GLY A 34 6.16 7.13 2.52
C GLY A 34 5.50 8.46 2.86
N SER A 35 5.74 9.45 1.99
CA SER A 35 5.01 10.72 1.95
C SER A 35 3.91 10.63 0.91
N GLY A 36 2.68 11.00 1.27
CA GLY A 36 1.50 10.79 0.43
C GLY A 36 1.65 11.40 -0.96
N ILE A 37 2.01 12.68 -1.05
CA ILE A 37 2.15 13.37 -2.35
C ILE A 37 3.31 12.77 -3.15
N GLU A 38 4.46 12.56 -2.53
CA GLU A 38 5.65 12.03 -3.22
C GLU A 38 5.38 10.61 -3.72
N THR A 39 4.79 9.73 -2.91
CA THR A 39 4.44 8.36 -3.33
C THR A 39 3.45 8.37 -4.49
N MET A 40 2.44 9.25 -4.48
CA MET A 40 1.50 9.35 -5.60
C MET A 40 2.19 9.81 -6.89
N GLN A 41 3.18 10.70 -6.79
CA GLN A 41 4.01 11.12 -7.93
C GLN A 41 4.96 10.02 -8.43
N GLN A 42 5.29 9.04 -7.60
CA GLN A 42 6.11 7.88 -7.96
C GLN A 42 5.31 6.74 -8.60
N ILE A 43 4.00 6.90 -8.82
CA ILE A 43 3.20 5.90 -9.54
C ILE A 43 3.53 5.99 -11.03
N SER A 44 4.22 4.98 -11.57
CA SER A 44 4.71 4.96 -12.95
C SER A 44 3.92 4.03 -13.87
N MET A 45 3.14 3.11 -13.31
CA MET A 45 2.28 2.20 -14.07
C MET A 45 0.95 1.99 -13.35
N VAL A 46 -0.13 1.94 -14.12
CA VAL A 46 -1.50 1.67 -13.65
C VAL A 46 -2.10 0.59 -14.54
N GLY A 47 -2.55 -0.51 -13.94
CA GLY A 47 -3.19 -1.64 -14.59
C GLY A 47 -4.63 -1.35 -15.00
N ASN A 48 -5.24 -2.30 -15.71
CA ASN A 48 -6.60 -2.24 -16.22
C ASN A 48 -7.56 -3.19 -15.47
N ASP A 49 -7.18 -3.63 -14.29
CA ASP A 49 -7.77 -4.72 -13.51
C ASP A 49 -8.37 -4.22 -12.17
N LEU A 50 -9.03 -3.06 -12.20
CA LEU A 50 -9.64 -2.44 -11.04
C LEU A 50 -10.62 -3.39 -10.32
N LYS A 51 -10.42 -3.54 -9.01
CA LYS A 51 -11.37 -4.18 -8.09
C LYS A 51 -11.46 -3.38 -6.80
N LEU A 52 -12.61 -3.48 -6.14
CA LEU A 52 -12.81 -2.99 -4.78
C LEU A 52 -12.51 -4.12 -3.79
N ASP A 53 -12.30 -3.76 -2.53
CA ASP A 53 -12.20 -4.74 -1.45
C ASP A 53 -13.50 -5.54 -1.26
N ASN A 54 -13.42 -6.65 -0.52
CA ASN A 54 -14.56 -7.54 -0.28
C ASN A 54 -15.56 -7.02 0.76
N GLY A 55 -15.58 -5.71 1.05
CA GLY A 55 -16.45 -5.07 2.03
C GLY A 55 -15.98 -5.25 3.47
N VAL A 56 -14.66 -5.26 3.70
CA VAL A 56 -14.04 -5.52 5.01
C VAL A 56 -13.49 -4.24 5.68
N GLY A 57 -13.45 -3.12 4.96
CA GLY A 57 -12.84 -1.88 5.43
C GLY A 57 -13.59 -1.19 6.56
N VAL A 58 -12.86 -0.78 7.61
CA VAL A 58 -13.35 0.11 8.67
C VAL A 58 -12.40 1.31 8.78
N CYS A 59 -12.95 2.52 8.69
CA CYS A 59 -12.20 3.76 8.86
C CYS A 59 -12.40 4.33 10.26
N GLY A 60 -11.29 4.70 10.90
CA GLY A 60 -11.27 5.35 12.20
C GLY A 60 -10.88 6.83 12.10
N LYS A 61 -11.66 7.74 12.69
CA LYS A 61 -11.31 9.17 12.82
C LYS A 61 -11.95 9.76 14.08
N GLU A 62 -11.18 10.48 14.91
CA GLU A 62 -11.68 11.12 16.14
C GLU A 62 -12.48 10.14 17.03
N GLY A 63 -12.00 8.89 17.14
CA GLY A 63 -12.68 7.82 17.90
C GLY A 63 -13.93 7.22 17.24
N GLN A 64 -14.36 7.72 16.07
CA GLN A 64 -15.49 7.18 15.32
C GLN A 64 -15.02 6.07 14.38
N SER A 65 -15.85 5.03 14.22
CA SER A 65 -15.60 3.93 13.28
C SER A 65 -16.75 3.81 12.29
N LEU A 66 -16.43 3.81 11.00
CA LEU A 66 -17.41 3.67 9.92
C LEU A 66 -16.96 2.62 8.90
N PRO A 67 -17.90 1.84 8.32
CA PRO A 67 -17.58 0.97 7.20
C PRO A 67 -17.20 1.81 5.98
N VAL A 68 -16.11 1.44 5.31
CA VAL A 68 -15.61 2.10 4.10
C VAL A 68 -15.15 1.07 3.09
N GLY A 69 -15.16 1.46 1.81
CA GLY A 69 -14.56 0.67 0.73
C GLY A 69 -13.26 1.30 0.23
N VAL A 70 -12.34 0.48 -0.26
CA VAL A 70 -11.12 0.87 -0.97
C VAL A 70 -11.01 0.10 -2.29
N GLY A 71 -10.32 0.66 -3.27
CA GLY A 71 -10.15 -0.01 -4.56
C GLY A 71 -9.05 0.61 -5.39
N GLN A 72 -8.37 -0.24 -6.15
CA GLN A 72 -7.33 0.14 -7.10
C GLN A 72 -7.13 -0.99 -8.12
N PRO A 73 -6.64 -0.69 -9.33
CA PRO A 73 -6.01 -1.71 -10.15
C PRO A 73 -4.64 -2.11 -9.56
N THR A 74 -4.00 -3.07 -10.20
CA THR A 74 -2.56 -3.28 -10.00
C THR A 74 -1.81 -2.00 -10.38
N LEU A 75 -0.86 -1.55 -9.56
CA LEU A 75 -0.07 -0.35 -9.84
C LEU A 75 1.38 -0.52 -9.40
N LYS A 76 2.28 0.28 -9.98
CA LYS A 76 3.70 0.30 -9.63
C LYS A 76 4.07 1.65 -9.03
N VAL A 77 4.60 1.63 -7.82
CA VAL A 77 5.31 2.75 -7.20
C VAL A 77 6.79 2.52 -7.40
N ASP A 78 7.49 3.47 -8.02
CA ASP A 78 8.92 3.32 -8.34
C ASP A 78 9.79 3.31 -7.08
N ASN A 79 9.43 4.07 -6.05
CA ASN A 79 10.17 4.15 -4.79
C ASN A 79 9.23 4.16 -3.58
N LEU A 80 9.44 3.23 -2.65
CA LEU A 80 8.76 3.18 -1.35
C LEU A 80 9.66 2.47 -0.33
N THR A 81 9.69 2.94 0.91
CA THR A 81 10.53 2.34 1.96
C THR A 81 9.87 1.08 2.53
N VAL A 82 10.62 -0.02 2.59
CA VAL A 82 10.19 -1.32 3.11
C VAL A 82 10.85 -1.63 4.45
N GLY A 83 10.06 -1.69 5.53
CA GLY A 83 10.52 -2.00 6.89
C GLY A 83 10.65 -3.50 7.16
N GLY A 84 11.54 -4.19 6.43
CA GLY A 84 11.87 -5.60 6.64
C GLY A 84 13.17 -5.81 7.44
N THR A 85 13.44 -7.04 7.88
CA THR A 85 14.66 -7.39 8.67
C THR A 85 15.66 -8.32 7.96
N ALA A 86 15.39 -8.73 6.72
CA ALA A 86 16.13 -9.73 5.92
C ALA A 86 16.22 -11.14 6.54
#